data_AF-A0A1G4TPP8-F1
#
_entry.id   AF-A0A1G4TPP8-F1
#
_cell.length_a   1.000
_cell.length_b   1.000
_cell.length_c   1.000
_cell.angle_alpha   90.00
_cell.angle_beta   90.00
_cell.angle_gamma   90.00
#
_symmetry.space_group_name_H-M   'P 1'
#
loop_
_entity.id
_entity.type
_entity.pdbx_description
1 polymer ?
#
loop_
_entity_poly.entity_id
_entity_poly.type
_entity_poly.pdbx_seq_one_letter_code
_entity_poly.pdbx_strand_id
1 'polypeptide(L)'
;MTGRPEKAWHVVYNTPIDNRMFGVDSNDYAGGVELCYGGKINLNEAYKRYVWVLAYACYRYGLNPATDITGHHILDPARKTDPVNALRLLGKTFEQLIADVVAEYQECTQEEDDDNMAIKAEDWFWKQAYNILGKAYNEKKIEWKWCQKVLDRTLTAGEYTHVLAVINARAQGVDVDAENPAAVAPDRRR
;
A
#
# COMPACT_ATOMS: atom_id res chain seq x y z
N MET A 1 -11.79 19.06 -8.52
CA MET A 1 -12.95 19.03 -9.45
C MET A 1 -14.20 19.38 -8.64
N THR A 2 -14.99 20.38 -9.05
CA THR A 2 -16.14 20.93 -8.28
C THR A 2 -17.49 20.85 -9.02
N GLY A 3 -17.54 20.14 -10.16
CA GLY A 3 -18.78 19.92 -10.92
C GLY A 3 -19.65 18.80 -10.36
N ARG A 4 -20.94 18.79 -10.70
CA ARG A 4 -21.82 17.64 -10.43
C ARG A 4 -21.36 16.45 -11.29
N PRO A 5 -21.35 15.21 -10.76
CA PRO A 5 -21.05 14.03 -11.56
C PRO A 5 -22.01 13.92 -12.75
N GLU A 6 -21.47 13.70 -13.94
CA GLU A 6 -22.25 13.41 -15.13
C GLU A 6 -22.48 11.90 -15.25
N LYS A 7 -23.70 11.50 -15.61
CA LYS A 7 -24.04 10.09 -15.80
C LYS A 7 -23.58 9.64 -17.18
N ALA A 8 -22.88 8.52 -17.23
CA ALA A 8 -22.52 7.84 -18.46
C ALA A 8 -23.29 6.52 -18.58
N TRP A 9 -23.62 6.14 -19.81
CA TRP A 9 -24.19 4.82 -20.13
C TRP A 9 -23.08 3.93 -20.66
N HIS A 10 -22.54 3.08 -19.81
CA HIS A 10 -21.39 2.23 -20.13
C HIS A 10 -21.75 0.75 -20.21
N VAL A 11 -22.81 0.32 -19.52
CA VAL A 11 -23.38 -1.04 -19.58
C VAL A 11 -24.85 -0.97 -20.03
N VAL A 12 -25.37 -2.01 -20.67
CA VAL A 12 -26.81 -2.02 -21.06
C VAL A 12 -27.67 -2.33 -19.84
N TYR A 13 -28.69 -1.50 -19.59
CA TYR A 13 -29.60 -1.57 -18.44
C TYR A 13 -30.27 -2.93 -18.14
N ASN A 14 -30.23 -3.88 -19.07
CA ASN A 14 -30.97 -5.14 -18.95
C ASN A 14 -30.05 -6.36 -18.72
N THR A 15 -28.77 -6.16 -18.42
CA THR A 15 -27.87 -7.23 -17.97
C THR A 15 -27.88 -7.32 -16.45
N PRO A 16 -28.56 -8.30 -15.83
CA PRO A 16 -28.70 -8.38 -14.36
C PRO A 16 -27.41 -8.78 -13.61
N ILE A 17 -26.26 -8.83 -14.29
CA ILE A 17 -25.01 -9.35 -13.71
C ILE A 17 -24.46 -8.36 -12.68
N ASP A 18 -24.50 -7.06 -12.95
CA ASP A 18 -24.08 -6.00 -12.02
C ASP A 18 -24.94 -5.98 -10.75
N ASN A 19 -26.26 -6.02 -10.88
CA ASN A 19 -27.18 -6.08 -9.75
C ASN A 19 -26.93 -7.32 -8.88
N ARG A 20 -26.55 -8.45 -9.49
CA ARG A 20 -26.21 -9.67 -8.75
C ARG A 20 -24.84 -9.59 -8.07
N MET A 21 -23.86 -8.93 -8.68
CA MET A 21 -22.51 -8.82 -8.15
C MET A 21 -22.39 -7.76 -7.05
N PHE A 22 -23.06 -6.62 -7.23
CA PHE A 22 -22.87 -5.42 -6.41
C PHE A 22 -24.16 -4.94 -5.72
N GLY A 23 -25.31 -5.56 -6.00
CA GLY A 23 -26.60 -5.16 -5.42
C GLY A 23 -27.20 -3.89 -6.04
N VAL A 24 -26.56 -3.31 -7.06
CA VAL A 24 -26.90 -2.02 -7.68
C VAL A 24 -26.67 -2.04 -9.18
N ASP A 25 -27.39 -1.17 -9.91
CA ASP A 25 -27.22 -1.00 -11.37
C ASP A 25 -25.97 -0.16 -11.64
N SER A 26 -25.11 -0.69 -12.51
CA SER A 26 -23.81 -0.09 -12.81
C SER A 26 -23.92 1.28 -13.48
N ASN A 27 -24.97 1.55 -14.26
CA ASN A 27 -25.16 2.89 -14.86
C ASN A 27 -25.54 3.94 -13.82
N ASP A 28 -26.05 3.52 -12.67
CA ASP A 28 -26.53 4.41 -11.61
C ASP A 28 -25.49 4.59 -10.49
N TYR A 29 -24.63 3.59 -10.26
CA TYR A 29 -23.73 3.55 -9.09
C TYR A 29 -22.25 3.31 -9.41
N ALA A 30 -21.88 3.00 -10.66
CA ALA A 30 -20.48 2.75 -11.03
C ALA A 30 -19.89 3.86 -11.91
N GLY A 31 -18.58 4.12 -11.70
CA GLY A 31 -17.76 4.93 -12.60
C GLY A 31 -17.20 4.08 -13.75
N GLY A 32 -17.32 4.55 -14.99
CA GLY A 32 -16.69 3.93 -16.14
C GLY A 32 -15.29 4.50 -16.39
N VAL A 33 -14.29 3.63 -16.55
CA VAL A 33 -12.94 4.01 -16.98
C VAL A 33 -12.58 3.19 -18.22
N GLU A 34 -12.14 3.85 -19.28
CA GLU A 34 -11.86 3.24 -20.58
C GLU A 34 -10.34 3.25 -20.85
N LEU A 35 -9.74 2.08 -21.11
CA LEU A 35 -8.34 1.99 -21.53
C LEU A 35 -8.23 2.36 -23.01
N CYS A 36 -7.66 3.52 -23.31
CA CYS A 36 -7.40 3.95 -24.69
C CYS A 36 -6.21 3.17 -25.30
N TYR A 37 -6.41 2.56 -26.47
CA TYR A 37 -5.37 1.82 -27.20
C TYR A 37 -5.55 1.91 -28.72
N GLY A 38 -4.49 1.60 -29.47
CA GLY A 38 -4.46 1.63 -30.94
C GLY A 38 -3.86 2.90 -31.55
N GLY A 39 -3.69 2.90 -32.88
CA GLY A 39 -3.12 4.02 -33.62
C GLY A 39 -1.70 4.39 -33.16
N LYS A 40 -1.49 5.66 -32.78
CA LYS A 40 -0.21 6.19 -32.28
C LYS A 40 -0.10 6.21 -30.75
N ILE A 41 -1.05 5.59 -30.04
CA ILE A 41 -1.07 5.59 -28.57
C ILE A 41 0.05 4.70 -28.04
N ASN A 42 0.83 5.21 -27.09
CA ASN A 42 1.75 4.38 -26.31
C ASN A 42 0.94 3.57 -25.29
N LEU A 43 0.67 2.31 -25.62
CA LEU A 43 -0.21 1.47 -24.83
C LEU A 43 0.34 1.18 -23.42
N ASN A 44 1.66 1.02 -23.26
CA ASN A 44 2.26 0.81 -21.94
C ASN A 44 2.03 2.03 -21.03
N GLU A 45 2.18 3.23 -21.59
CA GLU A 45 1.96 4.47 -20.87
C GLU A 45 0.48 4.77 -20.59
N ALA A 46 -0.42 4.40 -21.51
CA ALA A 46 -1.86 4.44 -21.28
C ALA A 46 -2.27 3.47 -20.16
N TYR A 47 -1.70 2.26 -20.14
CA TYR A 47 -1.97 1.26 -19.12
C TYR A 47 -1.57 1.70 -17.72
N LYS A 48 -0.37 2.27 -17.55
CA LYS A 48 0.06 2.83 -16.25
C LYS A 48 -0.92 3.86 -15.71
N ARG A 49 -1.39 4.79 -16.56
CA ARG A 49 -2.38 5.80 -16.18
C ARG A 49 -3.74 5.19 -15.87
N TYR A 50 -4.14 4.16 -16.61
CA TYR A 50 -5.38 3.42 -16.37
C TYR A 50 -5.39 2.74 -15.00
N VAL A 51 -4.29 2.06 -14.63
CA VAL A 51 -4.09 1.46 -13.30
C VAL A 51 -4.15 2.54 -12.21
N TRP A 52 -3.40 3.63 -12.37
CA TRP A 52 -3.40 4.74 -11.41
C TRP A 52 -4.78 5.36 -11.21
N VAL A 53 -5.54 5.61 -12.28
CA VAL A 53 -6.89 6.18 -12.20
C VAL A 53 -7.85 5.25 -11.46
N LEU A 54 -7.78 3.93 -11.69
CA LEU A 54 -8.58 2.94 -10.97
C LEU A 54 -8.21 2.90 -9.48
N ALA A 55 -6.92 2.89 -9.15
CA ALA A 55 -6.45 2.95 -7.77
C ALA A 55 -6.89 4.24 -7.06
N TYR A 56 -6.75 5.39 -7.72
CA TYR A 56 -7.21 6.67 -7.22
C TYR A 56 -8.72 6.72 -7.00
N ALA A 57 -9.52 6.14 -7.91
CA ALA A 57 -10.97 6.04 -7.73
C ALA A 57 -11.32 5.21 -6.48
N CYS A 58 -10.63 4.09 -6.27
CA CYS A 58 -10.80 3.28 -5.06
C CYS A 58 -10.48 4.08 -3.79
N TYR A 59 -9.37 4.81 -3.78
CA TYR A 59 -9.00 5.69 -2.66
C TYR A 59 -10.05 6.78 -2.42
N ARG A 60 -10.43 7.49 -3.48
CA ARG A 60 -11.32 8.66 -3.41
C ARG A 60 -12.71 8.32 -2.90
N TYR A 61 -13.23 7.14 -3.25
CA TYR A 61 -14.59 6.72 -2.95
C TYR A 61 -14.68 5.61 -1.91
N GLY A 62 -13.55 5.17 -1.33
CA GLY A 62 -13.51 4.12 -0.31
C GLY A 62 -13.89 2.74 -0.84
N LEU A 63 -13.60 2.47 -2.12
CA LEU A 63 -13.85 1.16 -2.75
C LEU A 63 -12.67 0.22 -2.50
N ASN A 64 -12.96 -1.07 -2.45
CA ASN A 64 -11.94 -2.11 -2.35
C ASN A 64 -11.36 -2.44 -3.75
N PRO A 65 -10.07 -2.17 -4.00
CA PRO A 65 -9.46 -2.38 -5.32
C PRO A 65 -9.45 -3.85 -5.76
N ALA A 66 -9.58 -4.80 -4.83
CA ALA A 66 -9.59 -6.23 -5.16
C ALA A 66 -10.98 -6.76 -5.56
N THR A 67 -12.07 -6.10 -5.14
CA THR A 67 -13.44 -6.63 -5.29
C THR A 67 -14.40 -5.72 -6.02
N ASP A 68 -14.15 -4.41 -6.04
CA ASP A 68 -15.13 -3.42 -6.51
C ASP A 68 -14.85 -2.97 -7.95
N ILE A 69 -13.91 -3.64 -8.63
CA ILE A 69 -13.56 -3.41 -10.04
C ILE A 69 -14.03 -4.61 -10.85
N THR A 70 -14.74 -4.34 -11.95
CA THR A 70 -15.20 -5.35 -12.91
C THR A 70 -14.99 -4.88 -14.34
N GLY A 71 -15.03 -5.80 -15.31
CA GLY A 71 -14.89 -5.51 -16.73
C GLY A 71 -16.18 -5.74 -17.51
N HIS A 72 -16.34 -5.09 -18.66
CA HIS A 72 -17.51 -5.30 -19.53
C HIS A 72 -17.65 -6.76 -19.98
N HIS A 73 -16.55 -7.48 -20.22
CA HIS A 73 -16.59 -8.91 -20.53
C HIS A 73 -17.21 -9.78 -19.42
N ILE A 74 -17.23 -9.31 -18.17
CA ILE A 74 -17.88 -9.99 -17.04
C ILE A 74 -19.35 -9.58 -16.96
N LEU A 75 -19.65 -8.29 -17.11
CA LEU A 75 -21.01 -7.75 -16.99
C LEU A 75 -21.90 -8.06 -18.20
N ASP A 76 -21.30 -8.25 -19.38
CA ASP A 76 -22.00 -8.49 -20.64
C ASP A 76 -21.18 -9.43 -21.57
N PRO A 77 -20.97 -10.69 -21.14
CA PRO A 77 -20.06 -11.62 -21.81
C PRO A 77 -20.51 -12.01 -23.22
N ALA A 78 -21.79 -11.87 -23.55
CA ALA A 78 -22.33 -12.23 -24.85
C ALA A 78 -21.97 -11.22 -25.95
N ARG A 79 -21.62 -9.98 -25.59
CA ARG A 79 -21.40 -8.89 -26.56
C ARG A 79 -20.08 -8.15 -26.38
N LYS A 80 -19.52 -8.17 -25.17
CA LYS A 80 -18.35 -7.36 -24.82
C LYS A 80 -17.16 -8.24 -24.48
N THR A 81 -16.00 -7.74 -24.86
CA THR A 81 -14.71 -8.38 -24.59
C THR A 81 -13.74 -7.43 -23.90
N ASP A 82 -14.13 -6.18 -23.66
CA ASP A 82 -13.29 -5.19 -22.98
C ASP A 82 -13.23 -5.44 -21.46
N PRO A 83 -12.10 -5.16 -20.80
CA PRO A 83 -10.85 -4.63 -21.37
C PRO A 83 -9.88 -5.69 -21.95
N VAL A 84 -10.30 -6.96 -22.04
CA VAL A 84 -9.41 -8.11 -22.35
C VAL A 84 -8.67 -7.95 -23.69
N ASN A 85 -9.29 -7.33 -24.70
CA ASN A 85 -8.62 -7.10 -25.99
C ASN A 85 -7.37 -6.23 -25.86
N ALA A 86 -7.47 -5.12 -25.13
CA ALA A 86 -6.36 -4.22 -24.88
C ALA A 86 -5.29 -4.87 -23.99
N LEU A 87 -5.72 -5.59 -22.95
CA LEU A 87 -4.81 -6.30 -22.05
C LEU A 87 -4.00 -7.39 -22.77
N ARG A 88 -4.61 -8.09 -23.72
CA ARG A 88 -3.92 -9.10 -24.53
C ARG A 88 -2.77 -8.52 -25.35
N LEU A 89 -2.88 -7.28 -25.83
CA LEU A 89 -1.77 -6.59 -26.53
C LEU A 89 -0.60 -6.27 -25.59
N LEU A 90 -0.87 -6.20 -24.28
CA LEU A 90 0.13 -6.03 -23.21
C LEU A 90 0.61 -7.37 -22.63
N GLY A 91 0.08 -8.51 -23.10
CA GLY A 91 0.34 -9.83 -22.51
C GLY A 91 -0.21 -9.99 -21.10
N LYS A 92 -1.26 -9.25 -20.74
CA LYS A 92 -1.86 -9.25 -19.40
C LYS A 92 -3.26 -9.89 -19.38
N THR A 93 -3.61 -10.50 -18.25
CA THR A 93 -4.98 -10.96 -17.95
C THR A 93 -5.75 -9.92 -17.12
N PHE A 94 -7.07 -10.11 -16.95
CA PHE A 94 -7.87 -9.23 -16.09
C PHE A 94 -7.45 -9.36 -14.63
N GLU A 95 -7.13 -10.56 -14.16
CA GLU A 95 -6.64 -10.80 -12.80
C GLU A 95 -5.31 -10.08 -12.55
N GLN A 96 -4.44 -10.03 -13.56
CA GLN A 96 -3.19 -9.25 -13.49
C GLN A 96 -3.46 -7.75 -13.46
N LEU A 97 -4.48 -7.25 -14.16
CA LEU A 97 -4.92 -5.86 -14.01
C LEU A 97 -5.38 -5.56 -12.58
N ILE A 98 -6.20 -6.44 -11.98
CA ILE A 98 -6.65 -6.26 -10.58
C ILE A 98 -5.45 -6.26 -9.63
N ALA A 99 -4.51 -7.19 -9.80
CA ALA A 99 -3.29 -7.24 -9.00
C ALA A 99 -2.45 -5.95 -9.13
N ASP A 100 -2.29 -5.42 -10.35
CA ASP A 100 -1.58 -4.17 -10.59
C ASP A 100 -2.28 -2.98 -9.90
N VAL A 101 -3.62 -2.92 -9.92
CA VAL A 101 -4.39 -1.85 -9.25
C VAL A 101 -4.28 -1.94 -7.73
N VAL A 102 -4.31 -3.16 -7.16
CA VAL A 102 -4.07 -3.38 -5.73
C VAL A 102 -2.68 -2.91 -5.34
N ALA A 103 -1.66 -3.25 -6.12
CA ALA A 103 -0.28 -2.83 -5.87
C ALA A 103 -0.13 -1.30 -5.91
N GLU A 104 -0.68 -0.65 -6.94
CA GLU A 104 -0.68 0.81 -7.07
C GLU A 104 -1.43 1.49 -5.92
N TYR A 105 -2.60 0.96 -5.54
CA TYR A 105 -3.36 1.46 -4.40
C TYR A 105 -2.51 1.37 -3.12
N GLN A 106 -1.87 0.23 -2.87
CA GLN A 106 -1.01 0.03 -1.70
C GLN A 106 0.19 0.97 -1.74
N GLU A 107 0.90 1.11 -2.86
CA GLU A 107 2.02 2.01 -3.01
C GLU A 107 1.63 3.48 -2.74
N CYS A 108 0.45 3.90 -3.18
CA CYS A 108 -0.06 5.26 -2.97
C CYS A 108 -0.66 5.51 -1.57
N THR A 109 -1.06 4.48 -0.83
CA THR A 109 -1.81 4.59 0.43
C THR A 109 -1.11 4.01 1.64
N GLN A 110 -0.03 3.25 1.46
CA GLN A 110 0.86 2.91 2.55
C GLN A 110 1.39 4.23 3.12
N GLU A 111 0.97 4.54 4.34
CA GLU A 111 1.70 5.47 5.19
C GLU A 111 3.14 4.93 5.27
N GLU A 112 4.15 5.78 5.04
CA GLU A 112 5.52 5.43 5.42
C GLU A 112 5.43 4.98 6.88
N ASP A 113 5.67 3.69 7.13
CA ASP A 113 5.69 3.14 8.49
C ASP A 113 6.95 3.75 9.15
N ASP A 114 6.81 4.99 9.61
CA ASP A 114 7.87 5.86 10.13
C ASP A 114 8.67 5.15 11.24
N ASP A 115 8.00 4.22 11.96
CA ASP A 115 8.60 3.41 13.00
C ASP A 115 9.52 2.30 12.45
N ASN A 116 9.30 1.84 11.21
CA ASN A 116 10.05 0.79 10.52
C ASN A 116 11.03 1.31 9.46
N MET A 117 10.98 2.59 9.11
CA MET A 117 11.99 3.23 8.27
C MET A 117 13.24 3.61 9.08
N ALA A 118 14.41 3.48 8.45
CA ALA A 118 15.65 3.96 9.04
C ALA A 118 15.55 5.46 9.33
N ILE A 119 16.05 5.88 10.49
CA ILE A 119 15.94 7.27 10.95
C ILE A 119 16.60 8.20 9.92
N LYS A 120 15.80 9.05 9.27
CA LYS A 120 16.32 10.11 8.39
C LYS A 120 16.79 11.29 9.26
N ALA A 121 18.00 11.20 9.82
CA ALA A 121 18.57 12.23 10.69
C ALA A 121 19.99 12.69 10.27
N GLU A 122 20.35 13.88 10.74
CA GLU A 122 21.68 14.47 10.56
C GLU A 122 22.78 13.67 11.29
N ASP A 123 24.04 13.89 10.89
CA ASP A 123 25.21 13.19 11.43
C ASP A 123 25.36 13.27 12.95
N TRP A 124 24.90 14.37 13.57
CA TRP A 124 24.99 14.54 15.02
C TRP A 124 24.12 13.52 15.77
N PHE A 125 22.95 13.18 15.23
CA PHE A 125 22.06 12.19 15.81
C PHE A 125 22.75 10.82 15.85
N TRP A 126 23.32 10.40 14.72
CA TRP A 126 24.01 9.11 14.62
C TRP A 126 25.22 9.01 15.54
N LYS A 127 25.99 10.11 15.70
CA LYS A 127 27.09 10.17 16.68
C LYS A 127 26.59 10.05 18.11
N GLN A 128 25.49 10.74 18.44
CA GLN A 128 24.88 10.65 19.77
C GLN A 128 24.33 9.24 20.05
N ALA A 129 23.62 8.65 19.10
CA ALA A 129 23.12 7.28 19.20
C ALA A 129 24.27 6.29 19.39
N TYR A 130 25.38 6.44 18.65
CA TYR A 130 26.56 5.59 18.82
C TYR A 130 27.18 5.71 20.22
N ASN A 131 27.28 6.94 20.76
CA ASN A 131 27.80 7.15 22.10
C ASN A 131 26.91 6.52 23.18
N ILE A 132 25.59 6.65 23.05
CA ILE A 132 24.62 6.08 24.00
C ILE A 132 24.63 4.54 23.93
N LEU A 133 24.45 3.99 22.73
CA LEU A 133 24.38 2.54 22.55
C LEU A 133 25.74 1.86 22.78
N GLY A 134 26.84 2.50 22.37
CA GLY A 134 28.19 2.01 22.64
C GLY A 134 28.51 1.92 24.13
N LYS A 135 28.08 2.91 24.93
CA LYS A 135 28.19 2.85 26.40
C LYS A 135 27.35 1.69 26.95
N ALA A 136 26.10 1.56 26.53
CA ALA A 136 25.22 0.49 26.98
C ALA A 136 25.75 -0.91 26.63
N TYR A 137 26.37 -1.07 25.46
CA TYR A 137 27.05 -2.30 25.04
C TYR A 137 28.23 -2.63 25.96
N ASN A 138 29.10 -1.66 26.27
CA ASN A 138 30.22 -1.85 27.18
C ASN A 138 29.77 -2.24 28.60
N GLU A 139 28.59 -1.78 29.02
CA GLU A 139 27.93 -2.16 30.28
C GLU A 139 27.17 -3.50 30.18
N LYS A 140 27.26 -4.22 29.06
CA LYS A 140 26.56 -5.49 28.77
C LYS A 140 25.03 -5.40 28.85
N LYS A 141 24.48 -4.20 28.62
CA LYS A 141 23.02 -3.96 28.64
C LYS A 141 22.34 -4.24 27.31
N ILE A 142 23.09 -4.31 26.21
CA ILE A 142 22.58 -4.60 24.86
C ILE A 142 23.63 -5.38 24.06
N GLU A 143 23.22 -5.97 22.94
CA GLU A 143 24.13 -6.63 22.00
C GLU A 143 24.76 -5.66 20.98
N TRP A 144 25.90 -6.05 20.41
CA TRP A 144 26.64 -5.24 19.43
C TRP A 144 25.84 -4.90 18.16
N LYS A 145 24.89 -5.75 17.76
CA LYS A 145 24.08 -5.55 16.55
C LYS A 145 23.37 -4.19 16.52
N TRP A 146 23.02 -3.65 17.69
CA TRP A 146 22.39 -2.33 17.80
C TRP A 146 23.37 -1.20 17.48
N CYS A 147 24.63 -1.32 17.91
CA CYS A 147 25.70 -0.42 17.51
C CYS A 147 25.99 -0.53 16.00
N GLN A 148 25.93 -1.75 15.45
CA GLN A 148 26.14 -1.99 14.01
C GLN A 148 25.08 -1.26 13.16
N LYS A 149 23.80 -1.34 13.55
CA LYS A 149 22.71 -0.60 12.88
C LYS A 149 22.88 0.92 12.91
N VAL A 150 23.49 1.47 13.97
CA VAL A 150 23.83 2.90 14.05
C VAL A 150 24.94 3.25 13.06
N LEU A 151 25.99 2.42 12.98
CA LEU A 151 27.10 2.61 12.03
C LEU A 151 26.63 2.53 10.59
N ASP A 152 25.74 1.57 10.30
CA ASP A 152 25.21 1.34 8.96
C ASP A 152 24.06 2.30 8.59
N ARG A 153 23.62 3.15 9.53
CA ARG A 153 22.47 4.06 9.40
C ARG A 153 21.18 3.35 9.01
N THR A 154 20.96 2.15 9.55
CA THR A 154 19.77 1.31 9.28
C THR A 154 18.85 1.19 10.49
N LEU A 155 19.21 1.78 11.63
CA LEU A 155 18.36 1.80 12.83
C LEU A 155 17.08 2.60 12.59
N THR A 156 15.93 2.03 12.94
CA THR A 156 14.62 2.69 12.83
C THR A 156 14.25 3.47 14.10
N ALA A 157 13.26 4.35 14.02
CA ALA A 157 12.79 5.11 15.18
C ALA A 157 12.18 4.20 16.26
N GLY A 158 11.40 3.20 15.85
CA GLY A 158 10.83 2.19 16.74
C GLY A 158 11.92 1.35 17.41
N GLU A 159 12.92 0.91 16.64
CA GLU A 159 14.07 0.17 17.17
C GLU A 159 14.89 0.97 18.18
N TYR A 160 15.20 2.23 17.87
CA TYR A 160 15.92 3.10 18.78
C TYR A 160 15.16 3.29 20.10
N THR A 161 13.85 3.52 20.04
CA THR A 161 12.99 3.68 21.21
C THR A 161 12.94 2.41 22.06
N HIS A 162 12.76 1.25 21.43
CA HIS A 162 12.77 -0.05 22.10
C HIS A 162 14.10 -0.31 22.83
N VAL A 163 15.22 -0.10 22.15
CA VAL A 163 16.56 -0.30 22.72
C VAL A 163 16.80 0.63 23.91
N LEU A 164 16.38 1.89 23.83
CA LEU A 164 16.46 2.80 24.97
C LEU A 164 15.59 2.35 26.15
N ALA A 165 14.39 1.83 25.90
CA ALA A 165 13.53 1.27 26.94
C ALA A 165 14.19 0.07 27.64
N VAL A 166 14.80 -0.83 26.87
CA VAL A 166 15.56 -1.98 27.39
C VAL A 166 16.74 -1.53 28.24
N ILE A 167 17.52 -0.55 27.78
CA ILE A 167 18.65 0.01 28.53
C ILE A 167 18.19 0.56 29.89
N ASN A 168 17.07 1.29 29.90
CA ASN A 168 16.51 1.89 31.12
C ASN A 168 15.98 0.83 32.09
N ALA A 169 15.25 -0.18 31.59
CA ALA A 169 14.73 -1.28 32.41
C ALA A 169 15.88 -2.08 33.04
N ARG A 170 16.92 -2.42 32.26
CA ARG A 170 18.12 -3.11 32.78
C ARG A 170 18.91 -2.25 33.76
N ALA A 171 18.92 -0.92 33.59
CA ALA A 171 19.50 -0.01 34.58
C ALA A 171 18.76 0.00 35.93
N GLN A 172 17.47 -0.40 35.93
CA GLN A 172 16.66 -0.59 37.14
C GLN A 172 16.68 -2.03 37.67
N GLY A 173 17.49 -2.91 37.08
CA GLY A 173 17.58 -4.32 37.47
C GLY A 173 16.45 -5.21 36.94
N VAL A 174 15.64 -4.70 36.01
CA VAL A 174 14.58 -5.48 35.34
C VAL A 174 15.19 -6.18 34.14
N ASP A 175 15.09 -7.51 34.11
CA ASP A 175 15.51 -8.29 32.95
C ASP A 175 14.40 -8.27 31.88
N VAL A 176 14.74 -7.75 30.71
CA VAL A 176 13.85 -7.60 29.56
C VAL A 176 14.56 -8.13 28.33
N ASP A 177 13.79 -8.79 27.48
CA ASP A 177 14.28 -9.31 26.21
C ASP A 177 14.55 -8.15 25.23
N ALA A 178 15.82 -7.99 24.86
CA ALA A 178 16.24 -6.96 23.92
C ALA A 178 15.88 -7.32 22.46
N GLU A 179 15.56 -8.59 22.19
CA GLU A 179 15.49 -9.15 20.84
C GLU A 179 14.11 -9.05 20.21
N ASN A 180 13.06 -8.79 21.00
CA ASN A 180 11.67 -8.76 20.53
C ASN A 180 11.03 -7.38 20.65
N PRO A 181 11.22 -6.48 19.67
CA PRO A 181 10.53 -5.18 19.62
C PRO A 181 9.01 -5.30 19.43
N ALA A 182 8.50 -6.44 18.95
CA ALA A 182 7.06 -6.69 18.77
C ALA A 182 6.33 -7.07 20.08
N ALA A 183 7.05 -7.32 21.17
CA ALA A 183 6.45 -7.65 22.47
C ALA A 183 5.79 -6.43 23.17
N VAL A 184 5.99 -5.22 22.65
CA VAL A 184 5.43 -3.97 23.21
C VAL A 184 4.42 -3.35 22.24
N ALA A 185 3.55 -4.17 21.63
CA ALA A 185 2.30 -3.63 21.10
C ALA A 185 1.31 -3.51 22.27
N PRO A 186 0.71 -2.33 22.54
CA PRO A 186 -0.36 -2.25 23.52
C PRO A 186 -1.48 -3.19 23.08
N ASP A 187 -1.90 -4.08 23.99
CA ASP A 187 -3.03 -4.97 23.83
C ASP A 187 -4.23 -4.16 23.30
N ARG A 188 -4.53 -4.28 22.00
CA ARG A 188 -5.75 -3.72 21.41
C ARG A 188 -6.92 -4.59 21.84
N ARG A 189 -7.23 -4.56 23.14
CA ARG A 189 -8.51 -4.96 23.69
C ARG A 189 -9.38 -3.72 23.85
N ARG A 190 -10.28 -3.53 22.89
CA ARG A 190 -11.67 -3.09 23.10
C ARG A 190 -12.56 -3.78 22.10
#